data_AF-A0A497QL71-F1
#
_entry.id   AF-A0A497QL71-F1
#
_cell.length_a   1.000
_cell.length_b   1.000
_cell.length_c   1.000
_cell.angle_alpha   90.00
_cell.angle_beta   90.00
_cell.angle_gamma   90.00
#
_symmetry.space_group_name_H-M   'P 1'
#
loop_
_entity.id
_entity.type
_entity.pdbx_description
1 polymer ?
#
loop_
_entity_poly.entity_id
_entity_poly.type
_entity_poly.pdbx_seq_one_letter_code
_entity_poly.pdbx_strand_id
1 'polypeptide(L)' 'MSRDFEDNLKSFSEIQLPQGYHNMPRCEWCNKPLPKRYISHVNLQQDPPEHKFCSRVCKEKWCANAGKKKKKK' A
#
# COMPACT_ATOMS: atom_id res chain seq x y z
N MET A 1 5.16 -39.31 8.00
CA MET A 1 5.12 -38.15 7.07
C MET A 1 6.33 -38.30 6.16
N SER A 2 6.13 -38.35 4.85
CA SER A 2 7.20 -38.68 3.90
C SER A 2 8.18 -37.52 3.75
N ARG A 3 9.47 -37.85 3.75
CA ARG A 3 10.61 -36.91 3.70
C ARG A 3 10.59 -36.03 2.43
N ASP A 4 9.98 -36.55 1.36
CA ASP A 4 9.74 -35.86 0.09
C ASP A 4 8.77 -34.65 0.22
N PHE A 5 7.85 -34.68 1.19
CA PHE A 5 6.90 -33.58 1.38
C PHE A 5 7.54 -32.36 2.06
N GLU A 6 8.43 -32.58 3.02
CA GLU A 6 9.20 -31.51 3.67
C GLU A 6 10.21 -30.86 2.72
N ASP A 7 10.84 -31.65 1.85
CA ASP A 7 11.79 -31.17 0.85
C ASP A 7 11.09 -30.31 -0.21
N ASN A 8 9.87 -30.71 -0.60
CA ASN A 8 9.03 -29.93 -1.51
C ASN A 8 8.58 -28.60 -0.88
N LEU A 9 8.19 -28.59 0.39
CA LEU A 9 7.76 -27.36 1.08
C LEU A 9 8.92 -26.36 1.24
N LYS A 10 10.14 -26.85 1.50
CA LYS A 10 11.36 -26.03 1.51
C LYS A 10 11.64 -25.44 0.13
N SER A 11 11.57 -26.25 -0.92
CA SER A 11 11.74 -25.79 -2.30
C SER A 11 10.73 -24.70 -2.69
N PHE A 12 9.48 -24.77 -2.20
CA PHE A 12 8.49 -23.72 -2.43
C PHE A 12 8.73 -22.45 -1.61
N SER A 13 9.31 -22.56 -0.41
CA SER A 13 9.63 -21.41 0.43
C SER A 13 10.83 -20.60 -0.06
N GLU A 14 11.68 -21.19 -0.90
CA GLU A 14 12.85 -20.54 -1.52
C GLU A 14 12.51 -19.83 -2.84
N ILE A 15 11.25 -19.89 -3.29
CA ILE A 15 10.80 -19.16 -4.49
C ILE A 15 10.85 -17.67 -4.19
N GLN A 16 11.93 -17.05 -4.62
CA GLN A 16 12.14 -15.61 -4.50
C GLN A 16 11.33 -14.90 -5.57
N LEU A 17 10.19 -14.33 -5.19
CA LEU A 17 9.41 -13.47 -6.07
C LEU A 17 10.28 -12.31 -6.55
N PRO A 18 10.21 -11.93 -7.85
CA PRO A 18 10.99 -10.82 -8.37
C PRO A 18 10.73 -9.56 -7.54
N GLN A 19 11.80 -8.83 -7.19
CA GLN A 19 11.80 -7.72 -6.23
C GLN A 19 10.74 -6.63 -6.50
N GLY A 20 10.27 -6.52 -7.75
CA GLY A 20 9.18 -5.62 -8.15
C GLY A 20 7.84 -5.87 -7.47
N TYR A 21 7.58 -7.08 -6.94
CA TYR A 21 6.32 -7.39 -6.24
C TYR A 21 6.25 -6.84 -4.81
N HIS A 22 7.40 -6.61 -4.17
CA HIS A 22 7.45 -6.16 -2.77
C HIS A 22 7.16 -4.66 -2.61
N ASN A 23 7.40 -3.86 -3.64
CA ASN A 23 7.32 -2.40 -3.59
C ASN A 23 6.12 -1.83 -4.35
N MET A 24 4.98 -2.53 -4.31
CA MET A 24 3.76 -2.04 -4.93
C MET A 24 3.21 -0.87 -4.10
N PRO A 25 3.06 0.33 -4.67
CA PRO A 25 2.60 1.49 -3.92
C PRO A 25 1.18 1.23 -3.44
N ARG A 26 0.85 1.67 -2.21
CA ARG A 26 -0.45 1.45 -1.58
C ARG A 26 -1.23 2.76 -1.46
N CYS A 27 -2.54 2.64 -1.42
CA CYS A 27 -3.42 3.78 -1.20
C CYS A 27 -3.29 4.29 0.24
N GLU A 28 -2.98 5.57 0.40
CA GLU A 28 -2.79 6.25 1.71
C GLU A 28 -4.06 6.23 2.59
N TRP A 29 -5.23 6.02 2.00
CA TRP A 29 -6.50 5.97 2.74
C TRP A 29 -6.93 4.55 3.11
N CYS A 30 -6.83 3.60 2.17
CA CYS A 30 -7.42 2.26 2.34
C CYS A 30 -6.40 1.12 2.31
N ASN A 31 -5.10 1.42 2.20
CA ASN A 31 -3.97 0.47 2.17
C ASN A 31 -4.03 -0.61 1.08
N LYS A 32 -4.97 -0.50 0.12
CA LYS A 32 -5.07 -1.39 -1.03
C LYS A 32 -3.92 -1.13 -2.01
N PRO A 33 -3.42 -2.17 -2.69
CA PRO A 33 -2.44 -1.99 -3.77
C PRO A 33 -2.99 -1.04 -4.82
N LEU A 34 -2.18 -0.08 -5.25
CA LEU A 34 -2.60 0.91 -6.23
C LEU A 34 -2.69 0.27 -7.62
N PRO A 35 -3.79 0.47 -8.35
CA PRO A 35 -3.88 0.04 -9.74
C PRO A 35 -2.89 0.84 -10.62
N LYS A 36 -2.63 0.36 -11.84
CA LYS A 36 -1.71 1.00 -12.80
C LYS A 36 -2.03 2.49 -13.04
N ARG A 37 -3.31 2.88 -12.91
CA ARG A 37 -3.77 4.27 -12.93
C ARG A 37 -4.21 4.68 -11.52
N TYR A 38 -3.37 5.42 -10.81
CA TYR A 38 -3.69 5.97 -9.50
C TYR A 38 -3.79 7.49 -9.53
N ILE A 39 -4.33 8.06 -8.46
CA ILE A 39 -4.47 9.50 -8.30
C ILE A 39 -3.41 9.96 -7.31
N SER A 40 -2.53 10.86 -7.72
CA SER A 40 -1.64 11.58 -6.81
C SER A 40 -2.30 12.88 -6.36
N HIS A 41 -2.07 13.24 -5.11
CA HIS A 41 -2.43 14.54 -4.56
C HIS A 41 -1.24 15.09 -3.80
N VAL A 42 -0.82 16.30 -4.20
CA VAL A 42 0.28 17.00 -3.55
C VAL A 42 -0.28 17.92 -2.47
N ASN A 43 0.16 17.73 -1.23
CA ASN A 43 -0.14 18.58 -0.09
C ASN A 43 1.18 18.99 0.58
N LEU A 44 1.65 20.21 0.29
CA LEU A 44 2.91 20.75 0.82
C LEU A 44 2.92 20.93 2.35
N GLN A 45 1.77 20.84 3.02
CA GLN A 45 1.65 20.97 4.48
C GLN A 45 1.81 19.63 5.21
N GLN A 46 1.96 18.52 4.48
CA GLN A 46 2.14 17.18 5.04
C GLN A 46 3.45 16.58 4.50
N ASP A 47 4.12 15.79 5.33
CA ASP A 47 5.29 15.01 4.92
C ASP A 47 4.93 13.52 4.99
N PRO A 48 5.03 12.75 3.88
CA PRO A 48 5.49 13.18 2.54
C PRO A 48 4.47 14.08 1.82
N PRO A 49 4.92 15.03 0.97
CA PRO A 49 4.01 15.95 0.29
C PRO A 49 3.18 15.30 -0.82
N GLU A 50 3.61 14.17 -1.36
CA GLU A 50 2.87 13.44 -2.38
C GLU A 50 2.15 12.22 -1.79
N HIS A 51 0.82 12.24 -1.85
CA HIS A 51 -0.02 11.13 -1.39
C HIS A 51 -0.70 10.43 -2.57
N LYS A 52 -0.74 9.10 -2.57
CA LYS A 52 -1.27 8.28 -3.66
C LYS A 52 -2.56 7.58 -3.24
N PHE A 53 -3.56 7.60 -4.13
CA PHE A 53 -4.89 7.09 -3.87
C PHE A 53 -5.40 6.18 -4.99
N CYS A 54 -6.11 5.12 -4.61
CA CYS A 54 -6.67 4.16 -5.56
C CYS A 54 -7.94 4.68 -6.26
N SER A 55 -8.61 5.71 -5.72
CA SER A 55 -9.81 6.29 -6.29
C SER A 55 -10.03 7.74 -5.82
N ARG A 56 -10.83 8.50 -6.57
CA ARG A 56 -11.21 9.88 -6.22
C ARG A 56 -11.89 9.92 -4.84
N VAL A 57 -12.75 8.94 -4.57
CA VAL A 57 -13.43 8.76 -3.28
C VAL A 57 -12.42 8.64 -2.12
N CYS A 58 -11.32 7.91 -2.30
CA CYS A 58 -10.30 7.78 -1.26
C CYS A 58 -9.55 9.10 -1.03
N LYS A 59 -9.24 9.83 -2.11
CA LYS A 59 -8.65 11.17 -2.02
C LYS A 59 -9.58 12.14 -1.28
N GLU A 60 -10.86 12.17 -1.64
CA GLU A 60 -11.85 13.07 -1.04
C GLU A 60 -12.05 12.78 0.46
N LYS A 61 -12.16 11.49 0.83
CA LYS A 61 -12.23 11.08 2.25
C LYS A 61 -10.97 11.46 3.02
N TRP A 62 -9.80 11.31 2.40
CA TRP A 62 -8.53 11.69 3.00
C TRP A 62 -8.46 13.20 3.22
N CYS A 63 -8.78 14.02 2.21
CA CYS A 63 -8.82 15.48 2.34
C CYS A 63 -9.85 15.94 3.40
N ALA A 64 -11.04 15.33 3.42
CA ALA A 64 -12.07 15.61 4.43
C ALA A 64 -11.63 15.24 5.85
N ASN A 65 -10.80 14.21 6.00
CA ASN A 65 -10.26 13.78 7.29
C ASN A 65 -9.03 14.59 7.73
N ALA A 66 -8.21 15.07 6.79
CA ALA A 66 -7.05 15.92 7.08
C ALA A 66 -7.46 17.19 7.86
N GLY A 67 -8.61 17.78 7.54
CA GLY A 67 -9.18 18.91 8.29
C GLY A 67 -9.62 18.59 9.73
N LYS A 68 -9.81 17.31 10.09
CA LYS A 68 -10.29 16.89 11.42
C LYS A 68 -9.17 16.59 12.42
N LYS A 69 -7.90 16.59 12.00
CA LYS A 69 -6.78 16.23 12.89
C LYS A 69 -6.35 17.33 13.89
N LYS A 70 -7.03 18.49 13.96
CA LYS A 70 -6.75 19.56 14.95
C LYS A 70 -7.48 19.41 16.31
N LYS A 71 -8.02 18.24 16.66
CA LYS A 71 -8.71 18.02 17.94
C LYS A 71 -8.39 16.64 18.55
N LYS A 72 -7.20 16.51 19.16
CA LYS A 72 -6.83 15.53 20.22
C LYS A 72 -5.43 15.96 20.68
N LYS A 73 -5.12 16.28 21.94
CA LYS A 73 -5.83 16.54 23.20
C LYS A 73 -4.88 17.48 23.95
#